data_AF-A0A060BKR8-F1
#
_entry.id   AF-A0A060BKR8-F1
#
_cell.length_a   1.000
_cell.length_b   1.000
_cell.length_c   1.000
_cell.angle_alpha   90.00
_cell.angle_beta   90.00
_cell.angle_gamma   90.00
#
_symmetry.space_group_name_H-M   'P 1'
#
loop_
_entity.id
_entity.type
_entity.pdbx_description
1 polymer ?
#
loop_
_entity_poly.entity_id
_entity_poly.type
_entity_poly.pdbx_seq_one_letter_code
_entity_poly.pdbx_strand_id
1 'polypeptide(L)'
;SLLATGTALFGARDWWPSEGQVDLRTLLWRELAGGTKPSGRRPGALPNRFADAGMVLLRHRAHQEDEIWCRCDHGPHGYLSIAAHAHADALSIELRCGGIEVLVDPGTYTYQGEAEWRSYFRSTISHNCLELAGQDQSIMGGPFMWLRAAGA
;
A
#
# COMPACT_ATOMS: atom_id res chain seq x y z
N SER A 1 -1.26 7.05 18.00
CA SER A 1 -0.57 7.08 16.68
C SER A 1 -0.34 5.66 16.17
N LEU A 2 -0.39 5.41 14.84
CA LEU A 2 0.00 4.10 14.26
C LEU A 2 1.46 3.75 14.55
N LEU A 3 2.35 4.74 14.59
CA LEU A 3 3.75 4.52 14.90
C LEU A 3 3.94 4.05 16.36
N ALA A 4 3.21 4.67 17.30
CA ALA A 4 3.20 4.23 18.70
C ALA A 4 2.65 2.79 18.85
N THR A 5 1.62 2.44 18.06
CA THR A 5 1.12 1.05 17.98
C THR A 5 2.19 0.11 17.43
N GLY A 6 2.91 0.51 16.38
CA GLY A 6 4.04 -0.23 15.83
C GLY A 6 5.13 -0.47 16.87
N THR A 7 5.50 0.54 17.65
CA THR A 7 6.48 0.39 18.75
C THR A 7 6.00 -0.55 19.82
N ALA A 8 4.75 -0.41 20.28
CA ALA A 8 4.20 -1.29 21.29
C ALA A 8 4.15 -2.76 20.85
N LEU A 9 3.97 -3.01 19.55
CA LEU A 9 3.88 -4.36 18.99
C LEU A 9 5.25 -4.93 18.59
N PHE A 10 6.15 -4.15 18.00
CA PHE A 10 7.36 -4.68 17.35
C PHE A 10 8.68 -4.14 17.92
N GLY A 11 8.61 -3.21 18.88
CA GLY A 11 9.73 -2.42 19.36
C GLY A 11 10.13 -1.32 18.38
N ALA A 12 10.60 -0.19 18.93
CA ALA A 12 11.09 0.93 18.14
C ALA A 12 12.26 0.51 17.24
N ARG A 13 12.37 1.14 16.06
CA ARG A 13 13.49 0.95 15.15
C ARG A 13 14.25 2.25 14.95
N ASP A 14 15.57 2.16 14.82
CA ASP A 14 16.46 3.33 14.65
C ASP A 14 16.14 4.19 13.43
N TRP A 15 15.41 3.65 12.45
CA TRP A 15 14.98 4.33 11.23
C TRP A 15 13.53 4.84 11.26
N TRP A 16 12.79 4.62 12.37
CA TRP A 16 11.45 5.18 12.53
C TRP A 16 11.51 6.67 12.86
N PRO A 17 10.53 7.46 12.41
CA PRO A 17 10.39 8.83 12.91
C PRO A 17 10.10 8.85 14.41
N SER A 18 10.22 10.02 15.05
CA SER A 18 9.91 10.17 16.46
C SER A 18 8.47 9.77 16.77
N GLU A 19 8.29 8.99 17.83
CA GLU A 19 7.00 8.47 18.22
C GLU A 19 6.08 9.58 18.76
N GLY A 20 4.80 9.49 18.41
CA GLY A 20 3.75 10.31 19.03
C GLY A 20 3.31 9.74 20.38
N GLN A 21 2.37 10.41 21.03
CA GLN A 21 1.80 9.93 22.29
C GLN A 21 1.11 8.56 22.12
N VAL A 22 1.25 7.72 23.15
CA VAL A 22 0.54 6.44 23.27
C VAL A 22 -0.94 6.72 23.53
N ASP A 23 -1.81 6.11 22.74
CA ASP A 23 -3.27 6.22 22.87
C ASP A 23 -3.88 4.92 23.45
N LEU A 24 -5.13 5.00 23.95
CA LEU A 24 -5.85 3.84 24.48
C LEU A 24 -5.96 2.69 23.47
N ARG A 25 -6.12 3.02 22.19
CA ARG A 25 -6.12 2.06 21.08
C ARG A 25 -4.85 1.23 21.07
N THR A 26 -3.68 1.86 21.22
CA THR A 26 -2.38 1.19 21.26
C THR A 26 -2.26 0.24 22.45
N LEU A 27 -2.73 0.66 23.62
CA LEU A 27 -2.74 -0.20 24.82
C LEU A 27 -3.61 -1.44 24.60
N LEU A 28 -4.84 -1.25 24.08
CA LEU A 28 -5.76 -2.35 23.79
C LEU A 28 -5.16 -3.36 22.79
N TRP A 29 -4.59 -2.89 21.68
CA TRP A 29 -3.99 -3.77 20.68
C TRP A 29 -2.80 -4.55 21.22
N ARG A 30 -1.97 -3.93 22.06
CA ARG A 30 -0.84 -4.61 22.70
C ARG A 30 -1.29 -5.75 23.60
N GLU A 31 -2.33 -5.53 24.41
CA GLU A 31 -2.92 -6.57 25.27
C GLU A 31 -3.52 -7.71 24.45
N LEU A 32 -4.34 -7.39 23.43
CA LEU A 32 -4.92 -8.40 22.54
C LEU A 32 -3.88 -9.19 21.75
N ALA A 33 -2.77 -8.55 21.38
CA ALA A 33 -1.66 -9.22 20.72
C ALA A 33 -0.88 -10.15 21.66
N GLY A 34 -1.10 -10.11 22.98
CA GLY A 34 -0.33 -10.91 23.95
C GLY A 34 1.12 -10.44 24.08
N GLY A 35 1.36 -9.14 23.93
CA GLY A 35 2.69 -8.53 24.06
C GLY A 35 3.42 -8.32 22.73
N THR A 36 4.74 -8.09 22.84
CA THR A 36 5.60 -7.75 21.69
C THR A 36 5.79 -8.94 20.76
N LYS A 37 5.64 -8.70 19.46
CA LYS A 37 5.84 -9.66 18.38
C LYS A 37 7.29 -9.65 17.88
N PRO A 38 7.79 -10.80 17.41
CA PRO A 38 9.09 -10.86 16.76
C PRO A 38 9.14 -9.89 15.58
N SER A 39 10.20 -9.12 15.51
CA SER A 39 10.42 -8.17 14.45
C SER A 39 11.79 -8.45 13.82
N GLY A 40 11.78 -8.78 12.52
CA GLY A 40 13.01 -9.11 11.80
C GLY A 40 13.93 -7.90 11.63
N ARG A 41 15.20 -8.16 11.32
CA ARG A 41 16.14 -7.12 10.88
C ARG A 41 15.73 -6.64 9.49
N ARG A 42 15.78 -5.32 9.27
CA ARG A 42 15.62 -4.75 7.94
C ARG A 42 16.72 -5.31 7.03
N PRO A 43 16.39 -5.91 5.87
CA PRO A 43 17.40 -6.34 4.92
C PRO A 43 18.30 -5.16 4.50
N GLY A 44 19.60 -5.41 4.35
CA GLY A 44 20.56 -4.37 3.94
C GLY A 44 20.38 -3.90 2.49
N ALA A 45 19.71 -4.71 1.67
CA ALA A 45 19.31 -4.37 0.31
C ALA A 45 17.84 -4.74 0.09
N LEU A 46 17.18 -4.05 -0.84
CA LEU A 46 15.77 -4.28 -1.18
C LEU A 46 15.68 -5.54 -2.07
N PRO A 47 15.05 -6.65 -1.60
CA PRO A 47 14.93 -7.86 -2.41
C PRO A 47 13.90 -7.68 -3.53
N ASN A 48 14.07 -8.39 -4.65
CA ASN A 48 13.12 -8.47 -5.78
C ASN A 48 12.59 -7.11 -6.26
N ARG A 49 13.49 -6.17 -6.49
CA ARG A 49 13.17 -4.84 -7.02
C ARG A 49 13.16 -4.85 -8.54
N PHE A 50 12.07 -4.37 -9.12
CA PHE A 50 11.89 -4.12 -10.55
C PHE A 50 11.88 -2.62 -10.76
N ALA A 51 13.07 -2.03 -10.90
CA ALA A 51 13.23 -0.57 -10.90
C ALA A 51 12.48 0.13 -12.04
N ASP A 52 12.53 -0.45 -13.25
CA ASP A 52 11.88 0.13 -14.44
C ASP A 52 10.35 0.07 -14.35
N ALA A 53 9.82 -0.97 -13.70
CA ALA A 53 8.39 -1.13 -13.45
C ALA A 53 7.91 -0.35 -12.22
N GLY A 54 8.84 0.12 -11.37
CA GLY A 54 8.47 0.77 -10.12
C GLY A 54 7.84 -0.17 -9.09
N MET A 55 8.34 -1.40 -8.96
CA MET A 55 7.70 -2.41 -8.13
C MET A 55 8.71 -3.17 -7.27
N VAL A 56 8.28 -3.57 -6.06
CA VAL A 56 9.05 -4.43 -5.16
C VAL A 56 8.18 -5.59 -4.67
N LEU A 57 8.76 -6.79 -4.64
CA LEU A 57 8.11 -7.98 -4.09
C LEU A 57 8.78 -8.40 -2.78
N LEU A 58 8.08 -8.24 -1.67
CA LEU A 58 8.51 -8.71 -0.36
C LEU A 58 7.94 -10.11 -0.14
N ARG A 59 8.80 -11.06 0.22
CA ARG A 59 8.42 -12.47 0.42
C ARG A 59 9.03 -13.00 1.72
N HIS A 60 8.22 -13.58 2.57
CA HIS A 60 8.65 -14.35 3.73
C HIS A 60 8.33 -15.83 3.48
N ARG A 61 9.31 -16.72 3.72
CA ARG A 61 9.17 -18.17 3.46
C ARG A 61 8.68 -18.47 2.04
N ALA A 62 9.30 -17.84 1.04
CA ALA A 62 8.89 -17.96 -0.36
C ALA A 62 8.73 -19.43 -0.80
N HIS A 63 7.65 -19.72 -1.54
CA HIS A 63 7.30 -21.05 -2.05
C HIS A 63 6.91 -22.09 -0.96
N GLN A 64 6.60 -21.65 0.26
CA GLN A 64 6.06 -22.50 1.32
C GLN A 64 4.55 -22.28 1.49
N GLU A 65 3.86 -23.23 2.12
CA GLU A 65 2.40 -23.18 2.33
C GLU A 65 1.95 -21.96 3.15
N ASP A 66 2.80 -21.44 4.03
CA ASP A 66 2.52 -20.28 4.88
C ASP A 66 3.24 -19.00 4.40
N GLU A 67 3.58 -18.94 3.10
CA GLU A 67 4.23 -17.78 2.51
C GLU A 67 3.44 -16.48 2.77
N ILE A 68 4.15 -15.42 3.16
CA ILE A 68 3.63 -14.05 3.09
C ILE A 68 4.27 -13.38 1.88
N TRP A 69 3.44 -12.97 0.94
CA TRP A 69 3.83 -12.25 -0.27
C TRP A 69 3.18 -10.86 -0.26
N CYS A 70 3.97 -9.82 -0.52
CA CYS A 70 3.49 -8.46 -0.63
C CYS A 70 4.08 -7.78 -1.86
N ARG A 71 3.22 -7.22 -2.71
CA ARG A 71 3.62 -6.29 -3.77
C ARG A 71 3.53 -4.88 -3.23
N CYS A 72 4.54 -4.07 -3.50
CA CYS A 72 4.52 -2.64 -3.23
C CYS A 72 4.75 -1.90 -4.54
N ASP A 73 3.82 -1.01 -4.87
CA ASP A 73 3.97 -0.07 -5.98
C ASP A 73 4.81 1.13 -5.54
N HIS A 74 5.72 1.57 -6.39
CA HIS A 74 6.49 2.80 -6.25
C HIS A 74 6.80 3.41 -7.63
N GLY A 75 5.95 3.13 -8.62
CA GLY A 75 6.17 3.49 -10.01
C GLY A 75 5.76 4.91 -10.34
N PRO A 76 6.23 5.43 -11.49
CA PRO A 76 5.66 6.65 -12.03
C PRO A 76 4.18 6.43 -12.36
N HIS A 77 3.40 7.50 -12.30
CA HIS A 77 1.96 7.45 -12.55
C HIS A 77 1.66 7.19 -14.04
N GLY A 78 1.61 5.91 -14.42
CA GLY A 78 1.24 5.45 -15.74
C GLY A 78 2.24 5.75 -16.86
N TYR A 79 1.83 5.37 -18.07
CA TYR A 79 2.63 5.51 -19.28
C TYR A 79 2.24 6.76 -20.09
N LEU A 80 3.24 7.51 -20.54
CA LEU A 80 3.12 8.73 -21.37
C LEU A 80 2.30 9.86 -20.72
N SER A 81 2.07 10.92 -21.50
CA SER A 81 1.54 12.20 -21.03
C SER A 81 0.11 12.16 -20.47
N ILE A 82 -0.71 11.19 -20.87
CA ILE A 82 -2.12 11.10 -20.43
C ILE A 82 -2.35 10.01 -19.36
N ALA A 83 -1.40 9.09 -19.17
CA ALA A 83 -1.48 7.99 -18.21
C ALA A 83 -2.82 7.22 -18.21
N ALA A 84 -3.36 6.94 -19.41
CA ALA A 84 -4.75 6.49 -19.60
C ALA A 84 -5.19 5.25 -18.79
N HIS A 85 -4.24 4.38 -18.46
CA HIS A 85 -4.48 3.14 -17.70
C HIS A 85 -4.07 3.26 -16.22
N ALA A 86 -3.48 4.37 -15.79
CA ALA A 86 -3.13 4.56 -14.39
C ALA A 86 -4.37 4.72 -13.51
N HIS A 87 -4.17 4.42 -12.23
CA HIS A 87 -5.06 4.63 -11.11
C HIS A 87 -4.42 5.64 -10.14
N ALA A 88 -5.19 6.23 -9.22
CA ALA A 88 -4.67 7.12 -8.18
C ALA A 88 -4.15 6.31 -6.97
N ASP A 89 -3.28 5.35 -7.23
CA ASP A 89 -2.91 4.26 -6.32
C ASP A 89 -1.43 4.26 -5.96
N ALA A 90 -0.77 5.43 -5.97
CA ALA A 90 0.65 5.49 -5.66
C ALA A 90 0.92 4.93 -4.26
N LEU A 91 1.97 4.13 -4.15
CA LEU A 91 2.35 3.42 -2.93
C LEU A 91 1.33 2.37 -2.46
N SER A 92 0.47 1.88 -3.36
CA SER A 92 -0.45 0.79 -3.07
C SER A 92 0.28 -0.51 -2.74
N ILE A 93 -0.39 -1.33 -1.92
CA ILE A 93 0.07 -2.68 -1.59
C ILE A 93 -0.96 -3.75 -1.92
N GLU A 94 -0.48 -4.92 -2.29
CA GLU A 94 -1.27 -6.16 -2.33
C GLU A 94 -0.61 -7.18 -1.42
N LEU A 95 -1.41 -7.92 -0.66
CA LEU A 95 -0.92 -8.85 0.37
C LEU A 95 -1.62 -10.20 0.24
N ARG A 96 -0.82 -11.26 0.22
CA ARG A 96 -1.26 -12.64 0.27
C ARG A 96 -0.57 -13.38 1.40
N CYS A 97 -1.33 -14.16 2.15
CA CYS A 97 -0.85 -14.98 3.26
C CYS A 97 -1.29 -16.43 3.05
N GLY A 98 -0.34 -17.35 2.96
CA GLY A 98 -0.61 -18.79 2.76
C GLY A 98 -1.47 -19.09 1.53
N GLY A 99 -1.21 -18.39 0.42
CA GLY A 99 -2.01 -18.53 -0.80
C GLY A 99 -3.33 -17.75 -0.82
N ILE A 100 -3.76 -17.15 0.29
CA ILE A 100 -5.01 -16.38 0.39
C ILE A 100 -4.76 -14.89 0.19
N GLU A 101 -5.48 -14.28 -0.74
CA GLU A 101 -5.46 -12.83 -1.00
C GLU A 101 -6.15 -12.08 0.16
N VAL A 102 -5.40 -11.23 0.87
CA VAL A 102 -5.85 -10.49 2.06
C VAL A 102 -6.10 -9.02 1.75
N LEU A 103 -5.17 -8.37 1.02
CA LEU A 103 -5.32 -7.03 0.49
C LEU A 103 -5.21 -7.12 -1.03
N VAL A 104 -6.30 -6.80 -1.72
CA VAL A 104 -6.45 -7.06 -3.16
C VAL A 104 -6.65 -5.75 -3.89
N ASP A 105 -6.07 -5.63 -5.09
CA ASP A 105 -6.41 -4.54 -6.00
C ASP A 105 -7.85 -4.72 -6.54
N PRO A 106 -8.68 -3.67 -6.56
CA PRO A 106 -10.07 -3.79 -6.99
C PRO A 106 -10.19 -4.01 -8.51
N GLY A 107 -9.11 -3.80 -9.27
CA GLY A 107 -9.06 -3.89 -10.71
C GLY A 107 -9.72 -2.71 -11.42
N THR A 108 -9.91 -2.85 -12.73
CA THR A 108 -10.46 -1.80 -13.60
C THR A 108 -11.98 -1.71 -13.58
N TYR A 109 -12.66 -2.82 -13.24
CA TYR A 109 -14.10 -3.04 -13.34
C TYR A 109 -14.69 -2.86 -14.75
N THR A 110 -14.82 -1.64 -15.24
CA THR A 110 -15.39 -1.32 -16.56
C THR A 110 -14.60 -0.23 -17.25
N TYR A 111 -14.70 -0.15 -18.58
CA TYR A 111 -14.18 0.97 -19.37
C TYR A 111 -15.27 1.95 -19.84
N GLN A 112 -16.54 1.51 -19.91
CA GLN A 112 -17.63 2.26 -20.53
C GLN A 112 -18.96 2.02 -19.82
N GLY A 113 -19.98 2.83 -20.13
CA GLY A 113 -21.36 2.64 -19.66
C GLY A 113 -21.62 3.12 -18.22
N GLU A 114 -20.62 3.01 -17.34
CA GLU A 114 -20.79 3.25 -15.90
C GLU A 114 -19.67 4.16 -15.36
N ALA A 115 -19.79 5.46 -15.65
CA ALA A 115 -18.74 6.45 -15.36
C ALA A 115 -18.42 6.59 -13.86
N GLU A 116 -19.42 6.47 -13.00
CA GLU A 116 -19.25 6.51 -11.54
C GLU A 116 -18.36 5.37 -11.06
N TRP A 117 -18.61 4.14 -11.55
CA TRP A 117 -17.78 3.00 -11.21
C TRP A 117 -16.38 3.07 -11.83
N ARG A 118 -16.25 3.53 -13.10
CA ARG A 118 -14.91 3.77 -13.68
C ARG A 118 -14.11 4.75 -12.83
N SER A 119 -14.75 5.77 -12.27
CA SER A 119 -14.10 6.76 -11.40
C SER A 119 -13.74 6.15 -10.04
N TYR A 120 -14.68 5.44 -9.40
CA TYR A 120 -14.45 4.78 -8.13
C TYR A 120 -13.26 3.80 -8.18
N PHE A 121 -13.25 2.89 -9.15
CA PHE A 121 -12.21 1.84 -9.24
C PHE A 121 -10.80 2.39 -9.55
N ARG A 122 -10.68 3.66 -9.94
CA ARG A 122 -9.39 4.34 -10.17
C ARG A 122 -9.03 5.33 -9.07
N SER A 123 -9.89 5.52 -8.08
CA SER A 123 -9.73 6.51 -7.01
C SER A 123 -8.79 5.99 -5.91
N THR A 124 -8.18 6.85 -5.12
CA THR A 124 -7.27 6.44 -4.04
C THR A 124 -7.95 5.56 -3.01
N ILE A 125 -9.20 5.86 -2.66
CA ILE A 125 -9.97 5.10 -1.66
C ILE A 125 -10.25 3.65 -2.09
N SER A 126 -10.19 3.32 -3.38
CA SER A 126 -10.37 1.94 -3.84
C SER A 126 -9.12 1.07 -3.71
N HIS A 127 -7.95 1.66 -3.42
CA HIS A 127 -6.68 0.94 -3.32
C HIS A 127 -6.15 0.92 -1.88
N ASN A 128 -5.32 -0.08 -1.56
CA ASN A 128 -4.66 -0.19 -0.26
C ASN A 128 -3.46 0.78 -0.16
N CYS A 129 -3.75 2.07 -0.18
CA CYS A 129 -2.77 3.16 -0.12
C CYS A 129 -3.26 4.26 0.82
N LEU A 130 -2.48 5.34 0.95
CA LEU A 130 -2.83 6.46 1.84
C LEU A 130 -3.69 7.48 1.11
N GLU A 131 -4.84 7.79 1.71
CA GLU A 131 -5.66 8.95 1.34
C GLU A 131 -5.47 10.07 2.36
N LEU A 132 -5.37 11.32 1.89
CA LEU A 132 -5.30 12.50 2.75
C LEU A 132 -6.58 13.32 2.63
N ALA A 133 -7.34 13.41 3.71
CA ALA A 133 -8.55 14.24 3.80
C ALA A 133 -9.60 13.95 2.71
N GLY A 134 -9.80 12.68 2.34
CA GLY A 134 -10.80 12.29 1.34
C GLY A 134 -10.43 12.64 -0.10
N GLN A 135 -9.14 12.87 -0.39
CA GLN A 135 -8.67 13.34 -1.70
C GLN A 135 -7.85 12.28 -2.40
N ASP A 136 -8.12 12.13 -3.71
CA ASP A 136 -7.28 11.33 -4.60
C ASP A 136 -5.88 11.92 -4.73
N GLN A 137 -4.88 11.04 -4.77
CA GLN A 137 -3.47 11.39 -4.97
C GLN A 137 -3.21 12.00 -6.36
N SER A 138 -4.00 11.60 -7.36
CA SER A 138 -3.96 12.10 -8.75
C SER A 138 -5.33 12.66 -9.16
N ILE A 139 -5.37 13.64 -10.07
CA ILE A 139 -6.61 14.30 -10.50
C ILE A 139 -7.03 13.77 -11.87
N MET A 140 -8.20 13.13 -11.94
CA MET A 140 -8.75 12.61 -13.20
C MET A 140 -9.24 13.75 -14.12
N GLY A 141 -8.99 13.60 -15.42
CA GLY A 141 -9.53 14.46 -16.48
C GLY A 141 -10.57 13.78 -17.37
N GLY A 142 -11.02 12.58 -16.97
CA GLY A 142 -11.92 11.71 -17.73
C GLY A 142 -11.54 10.24 -17.57
N PRO A 143 -12.19 9.33 -18.31
CA PRO A 143 -12.01 7.88 -18.16
C PRO A 143 -10.61 7.37 -18.54
N PHE A 144 -9.84 8.17 -19.29
CA PHE A 144 -8.53 7.82 -19.87
C PHE A 144 -7.53 8.98 -19.81
N MET A 145 -7.72 9.94 -18.90
CA MET A 145 -6.86 11.11 -18.80
C MET A 145 -6.65 11.50 -17.34
N TRP A 146 -5.45 11.97 -17.02
CA TRP A 146 -5.09 12.58 -15.74
C TRP A 146 -4.65 14.02 -15.96
N LEU A 147 -5.21 14.94 -15.18
CA LEU A 147 -4.86 16.35 -15.18
C LEU A 147 -3.65 16.63 -14.29
N ARG A 148 -3.47 15.81 -13.25
CA ARG A 148 -2.32 15.88 -12.33
C ARG A 148 -1.98 14.47 -11.84
N ALA A 149 -0.71 14.12 -11.91
CA ALA A 149 -0.17 12.91 -11.29
C ALA A 149 0.40 13.21 -9.90
N ALA A 150 0.27 12.26 -8.98
CA ALA A 150 1.08 12.22 -7.77
C ALA A 150 2.58 12.13 -8.14
N GLY A 151 3.43 12.84 -7.39
CA GLY A 151 4.88 12.72 -7.53
C GLY A 151 5.40 11.47 -6.84
N ALA A 152 6.40 10.83 -7.44
CA ALA A 152 7.19 9.77 -6.82
C ALA A 152 8.42 10.34 -6.11
#